data_AF-A0A7V2Y4Q0-F1
#
_entry.id   AF-A0A7V2Y4Q0-F1
#
_cell.length_a   1.000
_cell.length_b   1.000
_cell.length_c   1.000
_cell.angle_alpha   90.00
_cell.angle_beta   90.00
_cell.angle_gamma   90.00
#
_symmetry.space_group_name_H-M   'P 1'
#
loop_
_entity.id
_entity.type
_entity.pdbx_description
1 polymer ?
#
loop_
_entity_poly.entity_id
_entity_poly.type
_entity_poly.pdbx_seq_one_letter_code
_entity_poly.pdbx_strand_id
1 'polypeptide(L)'
;MKIVIMGPKGAGKSSIGRILSANTGLQTIDTDRMIEDLHEQRDGHRLTCREIFAEHGESCFRQLECDVAAEANRHDWHLIVTGGSIMLNPDSRRLLRHDALLIYLIASPEVLWERATAHGTPPWLEGPEGRDRFAREVAFRDEVLRPFADVVVDTTEGTPEELAEQVGSLINEELAILSRSANTFGEIIRLTTFGESHGPAIGAVFDGIRPGIEISAETIQRELDRRRPGQSKVVTYRKESDTVHILSGVFEGKTTGAPIAMIIYNQDQRSENYDDLKDVFRPGHADFTFYRKYGLRDHRGGGRSSGRETACRVAGGAVAKELLAKRGVRIVAHTVELAGIRAQTCDYDVIESNPVRCADPEAAKAMEEAVLAARKDCDSVGGIVQLEIHGVPPGLGDPVFGKLDARLTSAIMTMGAVKGVEVGLGFALARMRGSESNDPMAGGTFVSNNCGGILGGISTGEPVIMRVAVKPTSSIAKPQRTLDVSGADCTIKVKGRHDPCIVPRAVPVIESMAALAILDLWEVQARLRPEWGRQWESASEA
;
A
#
# COMPACT_ATOMS: atom_id res chain seq x y z
N MET A 1 2.68 -7.97 -13.04
CA MET A 1 2.28 -7.02 -14.12
C MET A 1 2.99 -7.37 -15.42
N LYS A 2 2.30 -7.36 -16.55
CA LYS A 2 2.80 -7.78 -17.88
C LYS A 2 2.38 -6.78 -18.97
N ILE A 3 3.12 -6.72 -20.08
CA ILE A 3 2.79 -5.85 -21.21
C ILE A 3 2.35 -6.76 -22.36
N VAL A 4 1.12 -6.61 -22.83
CA VAL A 4 0.55 -7.48 -23.86
C VAL A 4 0.36 -6.68 -25.14
N ILE A 5 1.04 -7.07 -26.21
CA ILE A 5 0.88 -6.48 -27.54
C ILE A 5 -0.13 -7.31 -28.33
N MET A 6 -1.24 -6.69 -28.69
CA MET A 6 -2.32 -7.24 -29.49
C MET A 6 -2.61 -6.40 -30.74
N GLY A 7 -3.29 -6.98 -31.72
CA GLY A 7 -3.44 -6.35 -33.04
C GLY A 7 -3.73 -7.37 -34.15
N PRO A 8 -4.31 -6.95 -35.28
CA PRO A 8 -4.53 -7.81 -36.43
C PRO A 8 -3.21 -8.31 -37.03
N LYS A 9 -3.30 -9.32 -37.90
CA LYS A 9 -2.15 -9.80 -38.67
C LYS A 9 -1.64 -8.65 -39.57
N GLY A 10 -0.33 -8.43 -39.58
CA GLY A 10 0.28 -7.30 -40.31
C GLY A 10 0.46 -6.01 -39.51
N ALA A 11 -0.05 -5.92 -38.27
CA ALA A 11 0.06 -4.72 -37.43
C ALA A 11 1.46 -4.47 -36.81
N GLY A 12 2.48 -5.28 -37.15
CA GLY A 12 3.85 -5.07 -36.65
C GLY A 12 4.16 -5.59 -35.24
N LYS A 13 3.25 -6.32 -34.59
CA LYS A 13 3.38 -6.81 -33.20
C LYS A 13 4.73 -7.43 -32.86
N SER A 14 5.18 -8.44 -33.62
CA SER A 14 6.44 -9.15 -33.35
C SER A 14 7.68 -8.29 -33.64
N SER A 15 7.60 -7.36 -34.60
CA SER A 15 8.69 -6.43 -34.92
C SER A 15 8.87 -5.39 -33.82
N ILE A 16 7.79 -4.70 -33.45
CA ILE A 16 7.76 -3.74 -32.35
C ILE A 16 8.14 -4.43 -31.04
N GLY A 17 7.59 -5.62 -30.78
CA GLY A 17 7.89 -6.38 -29.58
C GLY A 17 9.38 -6.72 -29.43
N ARG A 18 10.04 -7.11 -30.52
CA ARG A 18 11.49 -7.38 -30.52
C ARG A 18 12.32 -6.13 -30.19
N ILE A 19 11.96 -4.99 -30.78
CA ILE A 19 12.69 -3.72 -30.55
C ILE A 19 12.47 -3.25 -29.11
N LEU A 20 11.23 -3.28 -28.62
CA LEU A 20 10.91 -2.94 -27.23
C LEU A 20 11.66 -3.84 -26.24
N SER A 21 11.72 -5.15 -26.49
CA SER A 21 12.48 -6.10 -25.67
C SER A 21 13.97 -5.77 -25.62
N ALA A 22 14.58 -5.44 -26.77
CA ALA A 22 15.97 -5.03 -26.83
C ALA A 22 16.24 -3.72 -26.07
N ASN A 23 15.31 -2.75 -26.16
CA ASN A 23 15.44 -1.45 -25.51
C ASN A 23 15.19 -1.50 -24.00
N THR A 24 14.25 -2.34 -23.55
CA THR A 24 13.80 -2.40 -22.15
C THR A 24 14.48 -3.50 -21.32
N GLY A 25 15.06 -4.51 -21.98
CA GLY A 25 15.57 -5.72 -21.34
C GLY A 25 14.49 -6.70 -20.88
N LEU A 26 13.21 -6.43 -21.16
CA LEU A 26 12.11 -7.35 -20.82
C LEU A 26 12.18 -8.61 -21.67
N GLN A 27 11.94 -9.77 -21.05
CA GLN A 27 11.83 -11.03 -21.77
C GLN A 27 10.54 -11.06 -22.60
N THR A 28 10.64 -11.52 -23.85
CA THR A 28 9.50 -11.60 -24.77
C THR A 28 8.97 -13.02 -24.86
N ILE A 29 7.64 -13.14 -24.76
CA ILE A 29 6.87 -14.33 -25.07
C ILE A 29 6.11 -14.06 -26.37
N ASP A 30 6.31 -14.88 -27.39
CA ASP A 30 5.46 -14.89 -28.58
C ASP A 30 4.52 -16.09 -28.49
N THR A 31 3.22 -15.84 -28.36
CA THR A 31 2.24 -16.90 -28.15
C THR A 31 2.11 -17.83 -29.35
N ASP A 32 2.34 -17.37 -30.59
CA ASP A 32 2.31 -18.25 -31.76
C ASP A 32 3.47 -19.25 -31.68
N ARG A 33 4.66 -18.79 -31.26
CA ARG A 33 5.81 -19.68 -31.03
C ARG A 33 5.57 -20.65 -29.89
N MET A 34 4.93 -20.20 -28.81
CA MET A 34 4.57 -21.10 -27.69
C MET A 34 3.57 -22.18 -28.11
N ILE A 35 2.64 -21.88 -29.02
CA ILE A 35 1.71 -22.88 -29.57
C ILE A 35 2.48 -23.98 -30.31
N GLU A 36 3.42 -23.59 -31.18
CA GLU A 36 4.27 -24.55 -31.91
C GLU A 36 5.13 -25.39 -30.96
N ASP A 37 5.74 -24.76 -29.96
CA ASP A 37 6.60 -25.45 -28.98
C ASP A 37 5.77 -26.39 -28.09
N LEU A 38 4.55 -26.00 -27.69
CA LEU A 38 3.64 -26.84 -26.90
C LEU A 38 3.11 -28.03 -27.72
N HIS A 39 2.82 -27.82 -29.00
CA HIS A 39 2.47 -28.90 -29.93
C HIS A 39 3.62 -29.89 -30.09
N GLU A 40 4.85 -29.41 -30.32
CA GLU A 40 6.04 -30.24 -30.45
C GLU A 40 6.26 -31.13 -29.21
N GLN A 41 6.06 -30.56 -28.01
CA GLN A 41 6.16 -31.32 -26.76
C GLN A 41 5.07 -32.39 -26.62
N ARG A 42 3.85 -32.12 -27.10
CA ARG A 42 2.71 -33.04 -27.00
C ARG A 42 2.78 -34.18 -28.01
N ASP A 43 3.08 -33.84 -29.27
CA ASP A 43 2.89 -34.72 -30.42
C ASP A 43 4.24 -35.21 -31.02
N GLY A 44 5.37 -34.79 -30.42
CA GLY A 44 6.72 -35.29 -30.74
C GLY A 44 7.32 -34.77 -32.05
N HIS A 45 6.66 -33.82 -32.71
CA HIS A 45 7.13 -33.15 -33.92
C HIS A 45 6.58 -31.72 -34.01
N ARG A 46 7.37 -30.84 -34.63
CA ARG A 46 7.02 -29.42 -34.77
C ARG A 46 6.18 -29.19 -36.02
N LEU A 47 5.01 -28.57 -35.82
CA LEU A 47 4.18 -28.01 -36.89
C LEU A 47 4.03 -26.51 -36.65
N THR A 48 3.95 -25.73 -37.71
CA THR A 48 3.61 -24.30 -37.63
C THR A 48 2.14 -24.13 -37.22
N CYS A 49 1.77 -22.96 -36.67
CA CYS A 49 0.36 -22.67 -36.35
C CYS A 49 -0.59 -22.92 -37.54
N ARG A 50 -0.13 -22.68 -38.78
CA ARG A 50 -0.92 -22.93 -40.01
C ARG A 50 -1.12 -24.42 -40.28
N GLU A 51 -0.10 -25.23 -40.08
CA GLU A 51 -0.15 -26.68 -40.25
C GLU A 51 -1.00 -27.33 -39.15
N ILE A 52 -0.82 -26.91 -37.89
CA ILE A 52 -1.65 -27.37 -36.76
C ILE A 52 -3.14 -27.13 -37.05
N PHE A 53 -3.48 -25.93 -37.54
CA PHE A 53 -4.86 -25.59 -37.89
C PHE A 53 -5.40 -26.44 -39.05
N ALA A 54 -4.57 -26.72 -40.06
CA ALA A 54 -4.96 -27.52 -41.22
C ALA A 54 -5.12 -29.01 -40.90
N GLU A 55 -4.24 -29.57 -40.06
CA GLU A 55 -4.18 -31.01 -39.76
C GLU A 55 -5.10 -31.41 -38.60
N HIS A 56 -5.13 -30.62 -37.53
CA HIS A 56 -5.87 -30.95 -36.31
C HIS A 56 -7.17 -30.15 -36.15
N GLY A 57 -7.43 -29.22 -37.06
CA GLY A 57 -8.65 -28.43 -37.11
C GLY A 57 -8.71 -27.31 -36.06
N GLU A 58 -9.72 -26.45 -36.20
CA GLU A 58 -9.87 -25.25 -35.39
C GLU A 58 -10.02 -25.54 -33.89
N SER A 59 -10.82 -26.55 -33.50
CA SER A 59 -11.07 -26.82 -32.09
C SER A 59 -9.80 -27.17 -31.32
N CYS A 60 -8.87 -27.92 -31.93
CA CYS A 60 -7.58 -28.24 -31.31
C CYS A 60 -6.73 -26.98 -31.17
N PHE A 61 -6.68 -26.16 -32.22
CA PHE A 61 -5.91 -24.91 -32.20
C PHE A 61 -6.43 -23.92 -31.14
N ARG A 62 -7.75 -23.78 -30.99
CA ARG A 62 -8.36 -22.94 -29.96
C ARG A 62 -8.04 -23.42 -28.53
N GLN A 63 -7.96 -24.73 -28.32
CA GLN A 63 -7.56 -25.26 -27.02
C GLN A 63 -6.08 -24.92 -26.72
N LEU A 64 -5.19 -25.08 -27.69
CA LEU A 64 -3.78 -24.69 -27.54
C LEU A 64 -3.63 -23.18 -27.28
N GLU A 65 -4.43 -22.33 -27.92
CA GLU A 65 -4.48 -20.89 -27.60
C GLU A 65 -4.87 -20.62 -26.13
N CYS A 66 -5.84 -21.35 -25.59
CA CYS A 66 -6.22 -21.25 -24.17
C CYS A 66 -5.10 -21.70 -23.23
N ASP A 67 -4.45 -22.83 -23.54
CA ASP A 67 -3.37 -23.39 -22.72
C ASP A 67 -2.15 -22.46 -22.71
N VAL A 68 -1.79 -21.90 -23.87
CA VAL A 68 -0.71 -20.91 -24.00
C VAL A 68 -1.05 -19.60 -23.30
N ALA A 69 -2.30 -19.15 -23.35
CA ALA A 69 -2.72 -17.97 -22.57
C ALA A 69 -2.56 -18.20 -21.07
N ALA A 70 -2.91 -19.39 -20.58
CA ALA A 70 -2.75 -19.77 -19.18
C ALA A 70 -1.28 -19.84 -18.75
N GLU A 71 -0.41 -20.38 -19.61
CA GLU A 71 1.03 -20.43 -19.35
C GLU A 71 1.67 -19.04 -19.41
N ALA A 72 1.45 -18.28 -20.47
CA ALA A 72 1.96 -16.91 -20.61
C ALA A 72 1.49 -16.00 -19.47
N ASN A 73 0.30 -16.22 -18.92
CA ASN A 73 -0.22 -15.52 -17.75
C ASN A 73 0.63 -15.71 -16.48
N ARG A 74 1.40 -16.79 -16.35
CA ARG A 74 2.27 -17.05 -15.19
C ARG A 74 3.53 -16.19 -15.16
N HIS A 75 3.82 -15.47 -16.23
CA HIS A 75 5.04 -14.68 -16.39
C HIS A 75 4.79 -13.19 -16.12
N ASP A 76 5.31 -12.70 -15.00
CA ASP A 76 5.34 -11.28 -14.65
C ASP A 76 6.54 -10.57 -15.28
N TRP A 77 6.39 -9.29 -15.60
CA TRP A 77 7.41 -8.44 -16.22
C TRP A 77 7.94 -9.00 -17.54
N HIS A 78 7.01 -9.52 -18.35
CA HIS A 78 7.27 -10.00 -19.70
C HIS A 78 6.48 -9.18 -20.73
N LEU A 79 7.03 -9.13 -21.94
CA LEU A 79 6.36 -8.64 -23.13
C LEU A 79 5.68 -9.81 -23.85
N ILE A 80 4.36 -9.87 -23.80
CA ILE A 80 3.58 -10.95 -24.41
C ILE A 80 3.04 -10.46 -25.76
N VAL A 81 3.61 -10.99 -26.84
CA VAL A 81 3.13 -10.77 -28.21
C VAL A 81 2.08 -11.82 -28.53
N THR A 82 0.85 -11.37 -28.74
CA THR A 82 -0.30 -12.25 -28.95
C THR A 82 -0.51 -12.60 -30.42
N GLY A 83 -0.91 -13.84 -30.67
CA GLY A 83 -1.44 -14.28 -31.97
C GLY A 83 -2.71 -13.53 -32.35
N GLY A 84 -3.06 -13.53 -33.63
CA GLY A 84 -4.16 -12.70 -34.16
C GLY A 84 -5.58 -13.07 -33.67
N SER A 85 -5.75 -14.18 -32.97
CA SER A 85 -7.04 -14.68 -32.49
C SER A 85 -7.12 -14.97 -30.99
N ILE A 86 -6.00 -15.16 -30.29
CA ILE A 86 -5.98 -15.54 -28.87
C ILE A 86 -6.76 -14.55 -27.98
N MET A 87 -6.68 -13.26 -28.27
CA MET A 87 -7.39 -12.22 -27.50
C MET A 87 -8.89 -12.12 -27.83
N LEU A 88 -9.38 -12.78 -28.88
CA LEU A 88 -10.81 -12.81 -29.21
C LEU A 88 -11.57 -13.80 -28.33
N ASN A 89 -10.92 -14.87 -27.89
CA ASN A 89 -11.48 -15.81 -26.92
C ASN A 89 -11.64 -15.11 -25.55
N PRO A 90 -12.85 -15.09 -24.95
CA PRO A 90 -13.07 -14.44 -23.65
C PRO A 90 -12.24 -15.00 -22.49
N ASP A 91 -11.97 -16.30 -22.46
CA ASP A 91 -11.23 -16.96 -21.37
C ASP A 91 -9.74 -16.63 -21.44
N SER A 92 -9.13 -16.76 -22.62
CA SER A 92 -7.76 -16.31 -22.87
C SER A 92 -7.59 -14.81 -22.60
N ARG A 93 -8.56 -13.99 -23.03
CA ARG A 93 -8.55 -12.54 -22.78
C ARG A 93 -8.60 -12.21 -21.29
N ARG A 94 -9.44 -12.90 -20.49
CA ARG A 94 -9.50 -12.69 -19.02
C ARG A 94 -8.15 -12.98 -18.37
N LEU A 95 -7.50 -14.08 -18.76
CA LEU A 95 -6.18 -14.45 -18.24
C LEU A 95 -5.11 -13.41 -18.61
N LEU A 96 -5.06 -13.02 -19.88
CA LEU A 96 -4.04 -12.09 -20.35
C LEU A 96 -4.29 -10.63 -19.94
N ARG A 97 -5.54 -10.24 -19.62
CA ARG A 97 -5.89 -8.89 -19.11
C ARG A 97 -5.54 -8.67 -17.65
N HIS A 98 -5.56 -9.73 -16.83
CA HIS A 98 -5.28 -9.62 -15.40
C HIS A 98 -3.86 -9.10 -15.16
N ASP A 99 -3.71 -8.04 -14.36
CA ASP A 99 -2.45 -7.34 -14.10
C ASP A 99 -1.62 -7.06 -15.37
N ALA A 100 -2.28 -6.59 -16.43
CA ALA A 100 -1.64 -6.29 -17.70
C ALA A 100 -1.88 -4.85 -18.17
N LEU A 101 -0.90 -4.32 -18.89
CA LEU A 101 -1.03 -3.18 -19.78
C LEU A 101 -1.23 -3.70 -21.21
N LEU A 102 -2.41 -3.46 -21.77
CA LEU A 102 -2.79 -3.92 -23.11
C LEU A 102 -2.50 -2.84 -24.16
N ILE A 103 -1.57 -3.16 -25.07
CA ILE A 103 -1.20 -2.32 -26.21
C ILE A 103 -1.87 -2.88 -27.46
N TYR A 104 -2.76 -2.10 -28.06
CA TYR A 104 -3.45 -2.49 -29.28
C TYR A 104 -2.91 -1.73 -30.49
N LEU A 105 -2.29 -2.48 -31.40
CA LEU A 105 -1.79 -1.96 -32.66
C LEU A 105 -2.88 -2.05 -33.72
N ILE A 106 -3.17 -0.94 -34.38
CA ILE A 106 -4.12 -0.84 -35.48
C ILE A 106 -3.40 -0.37 -36.75
N ALA A 107 -4.01 -0.56 -37.91
CA ALA A 107 -3.60 0.09 -39.16
C ALA A 107 -4.75 0.03 -40.16
N SER A 108 -4.66 0.80 -41.25
CA SER A 108 -5.65 0.74 -42.32
C SER A 108 -5.77 -0.68 -42.91
N PRO A 109 -6.99 -1.14 -43.26
CA PRO A 109 -7.18 -2.46 -43.85
C PRO A 109 -6.32 -2.71 -45.10
N GLU A 110 -6.05 -1.67 -45.88
CA GLU A 110 -5.22 -1.70 -47.07
C GLU A 110 -3.77 -2.07 -46.72
N VAL A 111 -3.17 -1.35 -45.77
CA VAL A 111 -1.78 -1.59 -45.33
C VAL A 111 -1.65 -2.94 -44.63
N LEU A 112 -2.63 -3.31 -43.81
CA LEU A 112 -2.67 -4.62 -43.16
C LEU A 112 -2.75 -5.76 -44.19
N TRP A 113 -3.54 -5.59 -45.25
CA TRP A 113 -3.67 -6.58 -46.33
C TRP A 113 -2.34 -6.77 -47.07
N GLU A 114 -1.70 -5.67 -47.47
CA GLU A 114 -0.40 -5.71 -48.15
C GLU A 114 0.66 -6.41 -47.29
N ARG A 115 0.76 -6.05 -46.00
CA ARG A 115 1.70 -6.68 -45.06
C ARG A 115 1.38 -8.15 -44.80
N ALA A 116 0.09 -8.52 -44.71
CA ALA A 116 -0.33 -9.89 -44.43
C ALA A 116 -0.16 -10.83 -45.63
N THR A 117 -0.18 -10.31 -46.87
CA THR A 117 -0.09 -11.08 -48.12
C THR A 117 1.27 -10.99 -48.82
N ALA A 118 2.21 -10.19 -48.29
CA ALA A 118 3.56 -10.02 -48.84
C ALA A 118 4.33 -11.34 -49.08
N HIS A 119 4.01 -12.40 -48.34
CA HIS A 119 4.61 -13.74 -48.45
C HIS A 119 3.63 -14.80 -48.98
N GLY A 120 2.60 -14.36 -49.70
CA GLY A 120 1.54 -15.21 -50.26
C GLY A 120 0.22 -15.09 -49.51
N THR A 121 -0.88 -15.21 -50.26
CA THR A 121 -2.24 -15.14 -49.71
C THR A 121 -2.57 -16.43 -48.95
N PRO A 122 -3.03 -16.35 -47.69
CA PRO A 122 -3.45 -17.54 -46.96
C PRO A 122 -4.71 -18.18 -47.57
N PRO A 123 -4.93 -19.51 -47.42
CA PRO A 123 -5.99 -20.22 -48.13
C PRO A 123 -7.40 -19.72 -47.80
N TRP A 124 -7.64 -19.27 -46.57
CA TRP A 124 -8.92 -18.71 -46.13
C TRP A 124 -9.21 -17.30 -46.67
N LEU A 125 -8.22 -16.66 -47.29
CA LEU A 125 -8.30 -15.36 -47.97
C LEU A 125 -8.14 -15.50 -49.50
N GLU A 126 -8.10 -16.72 -50.03
CA GLU A 126 -8.08 -16.94 -51.48
C GLU A 126 -9.44 -16.60 -52.12
N GLY A 127 -9.39 -16.21 -53.40
CA GLY A 127 -10.57 -15.87 -54.19
C GLY A 127 -10.88 -14.37 -54.23
N PRO A 128 -11.85 -13.96 -55.08
CA PRO A 128 -12.12 -12.56 -55.41
C PRO A 128 -12.62 -11.72 -54.23
N GLU A 129 -13.21 -12.35 -53.20
CA GLU A 129 -13.72 -11.67 -51.99
C GLU A 129 -12.73 -11.69 -50.81
N GLY A 130 -11.52 -12.20 -51.01
CA GLY A 130 -10.53 -12.38 -49.92
C GLY A 130 -10.20 -11.07 -49.20
N ARG A 131 -10.03 -9.99 -49.96
CA ARG A 131 -9.72 -8.65 -49.42
C ARG A 131 -10.86 -8.09 -48.58
N ASP A 132 -12.10 -8.21 -49.04
CA ASP A 132 -13.28 -7.72 -48.31
C ASP A 132 -13.52 -8.53 -47.04
N ARG A 133 -13.27 -9.85 -47.09
CA ARG A 133 -13.33 -10.73 -45.92
C ARG A 133 -12.30 -10.31 -44.87
N PHE A 134 -11.06 -10.05 -45.29
CA PHE A 134 -10.01 -9.56 -44.40
C PHE A 134 -10.37 -8.22 -43.76
N ALA A 135 -10.92 -7.27 -44.53
CA ALA A 135 -11.35 -5.98 -44.01
C ALA A 135 -12.46 -6.12 -42.95
N ARG A 136 -13.48 -6.98 -43.19
CA ARG A 136 -14.52 -7.29 -42.19
C ARG A 136 -13.93 -7.92 -40.92
N GLU A 137 -12.96 -8.80 -41.09
CA GLU A 137 -12.24 -9.46 -40.01
C GLU A 137 -11.39 -8.49 -39.15
N VAL A 138 -10.79 -7.48 -39.77
CA VAL A 138 -10.07 -6.40 -39.07
C VAL A 138 -11.07 -5.53 -38.31
N ALA A 139 -12.18 -5.12 -38.94
CA ALA A 139 -13.21 -4.30 -38.31
C ALA A 139 -13.84 -5.00 -37.08
N PHE A 140 -14.16 -6.30 -37.20
CA PHE A 140 -14.68 -7.08 -36.08
C PHE A 140 -13.68 -7.17 -34.92
N ARG A 141 -12.38 -7.38 -35.21
CA ARG A 141 -11.34 -7.40 -34.17
C ARG A 141 -11.23 -6.06 -33.46
N ASP A 142 -11.31 -4.97 -34.20
CA ASP A 142 -11.26 -3.61 -33.65
C ASP A 142 -12.42 -3.36 -32.69
N GLU A 143 -13.65 -3.69 -33.10
CA GLU A 143 -14.85 -3.57 -32.27
C GLU A 143 -14.72 -4.36 -30.96
N VAL A 144 -14.15 -5.56 -31.01
CA VAL A 144 -14.00 -6.43 -29.84
C VAL A 144 -12.84 -6.02 -28.94
N LEU A 145 -11.68 -5.65 -29.49
CA LEU A 145 -10.44 -5.50 -28.73
C LEU A 145 -10.14 -4.08 -28.29
N ARG A 146 -10.52 -3.07 -29.09
CA ARG A 146 -10.24 -1.66 -28.79
C ARG A 146 -10.78 -1.22 -27.41
N PRO A 147 -11.98 -1.63 -26.95
CA PRO A 147 -12.48 -1.24 -25.63
C PRO A 147 -11.65 -1.77 -24.44
N PHE A 148 -10.80 -2.77 -24.66
CA PHE A 148 -9.95 -3.34 -23.61
C PHE A 148 -8.52 -2.78 -23.63
N ALA A 149 -8.13 -2.05 -24.68
CA ALA A 149 -6.79 -1.52 -24.82
C ALA A 149 -6.57 -0.36 -23.83
N ASP A 150 -5.45 -0.39 -23.12
CA ASP A 150 -4.98 0.74 -22.32
C ASP A 150 -4.28 1.76 -23.24
N VAL A 151 -3.56 1.29 -24.26
CA VAL A 151 -2.93 2.12 -25.30
C VAL A 151 -3.34 1.62 -26.68
N VAL A 152 -3.68 2.55 -27.58
CA VAL A 152 -3.92 2.25 -29.00
C VAL A 152 -2.92 3.00 -29.87
N VAL A 153 -2.22 2.30 -30.76
CA VAL A 153 -1.24 2.90 -31.67
C VAL A 153 -1.58 2.55 -33.12
N ASP A 154 -1.70 3.58 -33.95
CA ASP A 154 -1.84 3.42 -35.40
C ASP A 154 -0.46 3.18 -36.04
N THR A 155 -0.34 2.06 -36.73
CA THR A 155 0.87 1.57 -37.38
C THR A 155 0.77 1.62 -38.90
N THR A 156 -0.20 2.37 -39.44
CA THR A 156 -0.39 2.57 -40.88
C THR A 156 0.88 3.17 -41.51
N GLU A 157 1.45 4.17 -40.85
CA GLU A 157 2.69 4.85 -41.25
C GLU A 157 3.79 4.65 -40.21
N GLY A 158 5.05 4.93 -40.60
CA GLY A 158 6.22 4.84 -39.73
C GLY A 158 6.99 3.52 -39.86
N THR A 159 8.27 3.60 -39.51
CA THR A 159 9.17 2.44 -39.43
C THR A 159 8.95 1.67 -38.13
N PRO A 160 9.32 0.37 -38.06
CA PRO A 160 9.24 -0.39 -36.82
C PRO A 160 9.98 0.27 -35.64
N GLU A 161 11.09 0.96 -35.90
CA GLU A 161 11.88 1.67 -34.90
C GLU A 161 11.13 2.89 -34.34
N GLU A 162 10.58 3.74 -35.20
CA GLU A 162 9.78 4.91 -34.79
C GLU A 162 8.53 4.49 -34.01
N LEU A 163 7.82 3.46 -34.50
CA LEU A 163 6.63 2.93 -33.83
C LEU A 163 6.96 2.28 -32.49
N ALA A 164 8.11 1.60 -32.36
CA ALA A 164 8.55 1.05 -31.09
C ALA A 164 8.93 2.14 -30.08
N GLU A 165 9.55 3.23 -30.52
CA GLU A 165 9.82 4.40 -29.67
C GLU A 165 8.51 5.03 -29.18
N GLN A 166 7.54 5.25 -30.08
CA GLN A 166 6.22 5.77 -29.73
C GLN A 166 5.49 4.87 -28.71
N VAL A 167 5.44 3.55 -28.96
CA VAL A 167 4.83 2.58 -28.03
C VAL A 167 5.57 2.59 -26.69
N GLY A 168 6.91 2.67 -26.70
CA GLY A 168 7.72 2.75 -25.48
C GLY A 168 7.40 3.99 -24.65
N SER A 169 7.22 5.15 -25.29
CA SER A 169 6.82 6.39 -24.60
C SER A 169 5.45 6.26 -23.95
N LEU A 170 4.45 5.74 -24.67
CA LEU A 170 3.09 5.56 -24.14
C LEU A 170 3.05 4.53 -23.01
N ILE A 171 3.82 3.44 -23.11
CA ILE A 171 4.01 2.49 -22.00
C ILE A 171 4.56 3.21 -20.77
N ASN A 172 5.57 4.08 -20.94
CA ASN A 172 6.15 4.81 -19.82
C ASN A 172 5.15 5.78 -19.17
N GLU A 173 4.33 6.47 -19.96
CA GLU A 173 3.25 7.34 -19.45
C GLU A 173 2.22 6.54 -18.63
N GLU A 174 1.76 5.40 -19.15
CA GLU A 174 0.82 4.53 -18.44
C GLU A 174 1.44 3.91 -17.18
N LEU A 175 2.68 3.45 -17.24
CA LEU A 175 3.39 2.94 -16.07
C LEU A 175 3.61 4.04 -15.02
N ALA A 176 3.82 5.29 -15.43
CA ALA A 176 3.90 6.42 -14.50
C ALA A 176 2.55 6.69 -13.80
N ILE A 177 1.43 6.55 -14.51
CA ILE A 177 0.07 6.63 -13.94
C ILE A 177 -0.19 5.46 -12.97
N LEU A 178 0.21 4.25 -13.38
CA LEU A 178 0.04 3.01 -12.60
C LEU A 178 1.01 2.90 -11.41
N SER A 179 2.11 3.66 -11.42
CA SER A 179 3.08 3.73 -10.32
C SER A 179 2.45 4.39 -9.09
N ARG A 180 1.73 3.60 -8.30
CA ARG A 180 1.20 4.03 -7.01
C ARG A 180 2.36 4.15 -6.03
N SER A 181 2.71 5.39 -5.66
CA SER A 181 3.46 5.60 -4.43
C SER A 181 2.70 4.93 -3.27
N ALA A 182 3.40 4.23 -2.39
CA ALA A 182 2.80 3.60 -1.22
C ALA A 182 2.43 4.65 -0.15
N ASN A 183 1.56 5.59 -0.51
CA ASN A 183 1.07 6.68 0.34
C ASN A 183 -0.43 6.59 0.64
N THR A 184 -1.09 5.51 0.23
CA THR A 184 -2.49 5.21 0.52
C THR A 184 -2.58 3.95 1.39
N PHE A 185 -3.28 4.05 2.52
CA PHE A 185 -3.58 2.94 3.42
C PHE A 185 -5.06 2.54 3.30
N GLY A 186 -5.36 1.25 3.40
CA GLY A 186 -6.72 0.70 3.40
C GLY A 186 -7.28 0.33 2.02
N GLU A 187 -8.39 -0.41 2.00
CA GLU A 187 -9.05 -0.92 0.79
C GLU A 187 -10.35 -0.18 0.49
N ILE A 188 -11.25 -0.17 1.46
CA ILE A 188 -12.54 0.51 1.42
C ILE A 188 -12.40 1.90 2.03
N ILE A 189 -11.90 1.92 3.26
CA ILE A 189 -11.62 3.13 4.01
C ILE A 189 -10.18 3.50 3.75
N ARG A 190 -10.00 4.52 2.90
CA ARG A 190 -8.69 4.84 2.35
C ARG A 190 -8.17 6.15 2.92
N LEU A 191 -6.93 6.13 3.39
CA LEU A 191 -6.23 7.34 3.80
C LEU A 191 -5.00 7.54 2.91
N THR A 192 -5.03 8.58 2.08
CA THR A 192 -3.89 9.01 1.28
C THR A 192 -3.22 10.21 1.94
N THR A 193 -1.93 10.13 2.26
CA THR A 193 -1.18 11.28 2.84
C THR A 193 -0.32 11.99 1.79
N PHE A 194 -0.04 13.28 2.00
CA PHE A 194 0.87 14.08 1.18
C PHE A 194 1.64 15.15 1.99
N GLY A 195 2.70 15.67 1.39
CA GLY A 195 3.53 16.75 1.94
C GLY A 195 4.75 16.29 2.73
N GLU A 196 5.69 17.23 2.88
CA GLU A 196 6.98 17.05 3.55
C GLU A 196 7.05 17.89 4.82
N SER A 197 7.92 17.50 5.76
CA SER A 197 8.07 18.20 7.03
C SER A 197 8.52 19.67 6.91
N HIS A 198 9.22 20.02 5.84
CA HIS A 198 9.68 21.39 5.52
C HIS A 198 9.04 21.92 4.23
N GLY A 199 7.94 21.30 3.80
CA GLY A 199 7.05 21.88 2.79
C GLY A 199 6.13 22.93 3.42
N PRO A 200 5.31 23.64 2.63
CA PRO A 200 4.36 24.63 3.15
C PRO A 200 3.26 23.99 4.03
N ALA A 201 2.90 22.74 3.75
CA ALA A 201 1.89 22.00 4.48
C ALA A 201 2.08 20.49 4.32
N ILE A 202 1.40 19.74 5.19
CA ILE A 202 1.11 18.33 5.02
C ILE A 202 -0.41 18.17 4.90
N GLY A 203 -0.89 17.05 4.36
CA GLY A 203 -2.32 16.81 4.27
C GLY A 203 -2.69 15.36 4.07
N ALA A 204 -3.99 15.11 4.17
CA ALA A 204 -4.58 13.80 4.01
C ALA A 204 -5.86 13.89 3.19
N VAL A 205 -6.11 12.88 2.36
CA VAL A 205 -7.40 12.64 1.72
C VAL A 205 -7.96 11.37 2.34
N PHE A 206 -9.09 11.49 3.04
CA PHE A 206 -9.76 10.39 3.69
C PHE A 206 -11.04 10.03 2.93
N ASP A 207 -11.12 8.81 2.43
CA ASP A 207 -12.11 8.36 1.45
C ASP A 207 -12.81 7.06 1.88
N GLY A 208 -13.98 6.79 1.31
CA GLY A 208 -14.81 5.62 1.62
C GLY A 208 -15.82 5.83 2.74
N ILE A 209 -15.95 7.06 3.25
CA ILE A 209 -16.90 7.41 4.31
C ILE A 209 -18.28 7.68 3.71
N ARG A 210 -19.32 7.05 4.27
CA ARG A 210 -20.71 7.21 3.79
C ARG A 210 -21.22 8.65 4.03
N PRO A 211 -22.14 9.16 3.22
CA PRO A 211 -22.78 10.46 3.45
C PRO A 211 -23.62 10.47 4.74
N GLY A 212 -23.84 11.66 5.30
CA GLY A 212 -24.76 11.91 6.42
C GLY A 212 -24.16 11.73 7.81
N ILE A 213 -22.88 11.39 7.92
CA ILE A 213 -22.19 11.21 9.20
C ILE A 213 -21.73 12.56 9.73
N GLU A 214 -22.12 12.89 10.96
CA GLU A 214 -21.61 14.07 11.65
C GLU A 214 -20.09 14.00 11.87
N ILE A 215 -19.39 15.05 11.45
CA ILE A 215 -17.95 15.24 11.64
C ILE A 215 -17.70 16.67 12.10
N SER A 216 -16.85 16.80 13.11
CA SER A 216 -16.42 18.09 13.66
C SER A 216 -14.91 18.26 13.53
N ALA A 217 -14.50 19.45 13.08
CA ALA A 217 -13.08 19.82 13.03
C ALA A 217 -12.45 19.84 14.43
N GLU A 218 -13.25 20.17 15.45
CA GLU A 218 -12.86 20.17 16.86
C GLU A 218 -12.52 18.75 17.34
N THR A 219 -13.28 17.73 16.93
CA THR A 219 -12.96 16.33 17.26
C THR A 219 -11.61 15.91 16.69
N ILE A 220 -11.36 16.26 15.42
CA ILE A 220 -10.07 15.97 14.77
C ILE A 220 -8.94 16.74 15.45
N GLN A 221 -9.17 18.01 15.80
CA GLN A 221 -8.19 18.85 16.46
C GLN A 221 -7.80 18.31 17.85
N ARG A 222 -8.74 17.76 18.63
CA ARG A 222 -8.43 17.15 19.94
C ARG A 222 -7.41 16.01 19.83
N GLU A 223 -7.56 15.16 18.82
CA GLU A 223 -6.62 14.05 18.58
C GLU A 223 -5.27 14.53 18.06
N LEU A 224 -5.26 15.54 17.17
CA LEU A 224 -4.03 16.20 16.72
C LEU A 224 -3.28 16.85 17.88
N ASP A 225 -4.01 17.51 18.78
CA ASP A 225 -3.46 18.10 19.98
C ASP A 225 -2.81 17.03 20.86
N ARG A 226 -3.42 15.86 21.08
CA ARG A 226 -2.79 14.74 21.82
C ARG A 226 -1.45 14.29 21.24
N ARG A 227 -1.25 14.41 19.93
CA ARG A 227 -0.01 14.01 19.20
C ARG A 227 1.05 15.13 19.13
N ARG A 228 0.63 16.38 19.26
CA ARG A 228 1.43 17.58 18.98
C ARG A 228 2.72 17.63 19.81
N PRO A 229 3.86 18.07 19.24
CA PRO A 229 5.08 18.29 20.02
C PRO A 229 4.92 19.43 21.04
N GLY A 230 5.87 19.55 21.97
CA GLY A 230 5.97 20.72 22.86
C GLY A 230 5.01 20.74 24.05
N GLN A 231 4.29 19.65 24.30
CA GLN A 231 3.33 19.57 25.41
C GLN A 231 3.99 19.41 26.79
N SER A 232 5.21 18.89 26.84
CA SER A 232 5.86 18.55 28.11
C SER A 232 7.39 18.54 28.00
N LYS A 233 8.05 18.38 29.14
CA LYS A 233 9.52 18.32 29.22
C LYS A 233 10.11 17.02 28.65
N VAL A 234 9.31 15.99 28.39
CA VAL A 234 9.78 14.70 27.85
C VAL A 234 9.73 14.64 26.32
N VAL A 235 9.15 15.64 25.67
CA VAL A 235 9.10 15.81 24.22
C VAL A 235 9.88 17.07 23.77
N THR A 236 10.04 17.24 22.46
CA THR A 236 10.73 18.35 21.81
C THR A 236 10.01 19.67 22.09
N TYR A 237 10.78 20.75 22.21
CA TYR A 237 10.27 22.11 22.48
C TYR A 237 9.69 22.82 21.24
N ARG A 238 9.43 22.12 20.13
CA ARG A 238 8.79 22.72 18.95
C ARG A 238 7.36 23.10 19.26
N LYS A 239 6.91 24.24 18.73
CA LYS A 239 5.53 24.73 18.88
C LYS A 239 4.88 24.77 17.51
N GLU A 240 4.41 23.62 17.08
CA GLU A 240 3.52 23.51 15.92
C GLU A 240 2.09 23.52 16.45
N SER A 241 1.17 24.27 15.82
CA SER A 241 -0.24 24.26 16.26
C SER A 241 -0.98 23.00 15.84
N ASP A 242 -0.49 22.32 14.78
CA ASP A 242 -1.15 21.19 14.12
C ASP A 242 -2.63 21.49 13.80
N THR A 243 -2.93 22.73 13.37
CA THR A 243 -4.30 23.15 13.05
C THR A 243 -4.79 22.50 11.78
N VAL A 244 -5.92 21.79 11.86
CA VAL A 244 -6.55 21.14 10.70
C VAL A 244 -7.50 22.07 9.97
N HIS A 245 -7.45 22.05 8.64
CA HIS A 245 -8.43 22.70 7.77
C HIS A 245 -9.06 21.64 6.87
N ILE A 246 -10.38 21.47 6.96
CA ILE A 246 -11.16 20.59 6.07
C ILE A 246 -11.49 21.37 4.79
N LEU A 247 -11.13 20.82 3.64
CA LEU A 247 -11.25 21.47 2.33
C LEU A 247 -12.41 20.92 1.49
N SER A 248 -12.81 19.66 1.71
CA SER A 248 -13.85 18.98 0.94
C SER A 248 -14.52 17.87 1.76
N GLY A 249 -15.56 17.24 1.20
CA GLY A 249 -16.18 16.03 1.76
C GLY A 249 -17.10 16.26 2.95
N VAL A 250 -17.22 17.50 3.43
CA VAL A 250 -18.11 17.90 4.54
C VAL A 250 -18.96 19.10 4.12
N PHE A 251 -20.26 19.01 4.36
CA PHE A 251 -21.24 20.08 4.15
C PHE A 251 -22.18 20.14 5.36
N GLU A 252 -22.36 21.33 5.94
CA GLU A 252 -23.21 21.54 7.14
C GLU A 252 -22.88 20.59 8.31
N GLY A 253 -21.59 20.32 8.53
CA GLY A 253 -21.12 19.43 9.60
C GLY A 253 -21.32 17.94 9.34
N LYS A 254 -21.73 17.54 8.13
CA LYS A 254 -21.96 16.14 7.76
C LYS A 254 -21.13 15.74 6.54
N THR A 255 -20.73 14.47 6.50
CA THR A 255 -20.06 13.89 5.33
C THR A 255 -20.97 13.90 4.11
N THR A 256 -20.40 14.13 2.94
CA THR A 256 -21.14 14.12 1.67
C THR A 256 -21.04 12.80 0.93
N GLY A 257 -20.23 11.85 1.42
CA GLY A 257 -19.87 10.64 0.69
C GLY A 257 -18.68 10.82 -0.26
N ALA A 258 -18.29 12.06 -0.54
CA ALA A 258 -17.10 12.40 -1.31
C ALA A 258 -15.84 12.42 -0.40
N PRO A 259 -14.63 12.36 -0.97
CA PRO A 259 -13.39 12.38 -0.20
C PRO A 259 -13.26 13.62 0.69
N ILE A 260 -12.86 13.40 1.95
CA ILE A 260 -12.58 14.43 2.94
C ILE A 260 -11.11 14.82 2.82
N ALA A 261 -10.83 15.95 2.18
CA ALA A 261 -9.49 16.50 2.09
C ALA A 261 -9.20 17.39 3.31
N MET A 262 -8.04 17.19 3.93
CA MET A 262 -7.57 17.91 5.11
C MET A 262 -6.15 18.43 4.88
N ILE A 263 -5.87 19.66 5.31
CA ILE A 263 -4.54 20.27 5.25
C ILE A 263 -4.13 20.79 6.63
N ILE A 264 -2.84 20.67 6.95
CA ILE A 264 -2.19 21.17 8.16
C ILE A 264 -0.96 21.97 7.73
N TYR A 265 -0.98 23.28 7.97
CA TYR A 265 0.13 24.17 7.59
C TYR A 265 1.31 24.04 8.55
N ASN A 266 2.53 24.04 8.00
CA ASN A 266 3.77 23.95 8.77
C ASN A 266 4.24 25.36 9.18
N GLN A 267 4.36 25.64 10.48
CA GLN A 267 4.59 27.01 10.98
C GLN A 267 5.99 27.25 11.58
N ASP A 268 6.68 26.24 12.13
CA ASP A 268 7.98 26.38 12.82
C ASP A 268 9.13 25.76 12.00
N GLN A 269 9.23 26.16 10.72
CA GLN A 269 10.27 25.69 9.81
C GLN A 269 11.55 26.51 9.97
N ARG A 270 12.63 25.88 10.41
CA ARG A 270 13.97 26.49 10.49
C ARG A 270 14.97 25.69 9.66
N SER A 271 14.89 25.83 8.35
CA SER A 271 15.69 25.06 7.39
C SER A 271 17.20 25.26 7.58
N GLU A 272 17.64 26.46 7.96
CA GLU A 272 19.05 26.84 8.16
C GLU A 272 19.79 25.97 9.20
N ASN A 273 19.08 25.35 10.14
CA ASN A 273 19.71 24.45 11.14
C ASN A 273 20.08 23.07 10.58
N TYR A 274 19.76 22.77 9.33
CA TYR A 274 19.91 21.46 8.70
C TYR A 274 20.90 21.44 7.52
N ASP A 275 21.48 22.57 7.14
CA ASP A 275 22.39 22.66 5.99
C ASP A 275 23.66 21.81 6.19
N ASP A 276 24.16 21.74 7.43
CA ASP A 276 25.27 20.86 7.85
C ASP A 276 25.00 19.36 7.63
N LEU A 277 23.74 18.98 7.36
CA LEU A 277 23.29 17.59 7.18
C LEU A 277 23.09 17.19 5.72
N LYS A 278 23.27 18.12 4.78
CA LYS A 278 23.02 17.90 3.35
C LYS A 278 23.80 16.72 2.80
N ASP A 279 25.06 16.60 3.19
CA ASP A 279 26.00 15.63 2.62
C ASP A 279 26.27 14.44 3.54
N VAL A 280 25.62 14.36 4.71
CA VAL A 280 25.84 13.31 5.71
C VAL A 280 24.61 12.41 5.86
N PHE A 281 24.83 11.12 6.13
CA PHE A 281 23.74 10.20 6.50
C PHE A 281 23.63 10.13 8.03
N ARG A 282 22.48 10.47 8.63
CA ARG A 282 22.33 10.38 10.09
C ARG A 282 22.11 8.92 10.51
N PRO A 283 22.87 8.41 11.50
CA PRO A 283 22.64 7.07 12.04
C PRO A 283 21.20 6.90 12.51
N GLY A 284 20.58 5.78 12.15
CA GLY A 284 19.21 5.44 12.52
C GLY A 284 18.10 6.25 11.83
N HIS A 285 18.42 7.14 10.87
CA HIS A 285 17.45 7.82 10.01
C HIS A 285 17.36 7.16 8.63
N ALA A 286 16.38 7.59 7.84
CA ALA A 286 16.14 7.08 6.50
C ALA A 286 17.04 7.72 5.42
N ASP A 287 17.99 8.57 5.79
CA ASP A 287 18.78 9.39 4.84
C ASP A 287 19.48 8.55 3.79
N PHE A 288 20.21 7.50 4.19
CA PHE A 288 20.92 6.61 3.29
C PHE A 288 19.97 5.83 2.39
N THR A 289 18.91 5.26 2.97
CA THR A 289 17.95 4.44 2.22
C THR A 289 17.14 5.27 1.23
N PHE A 290 16.76 6.51 1.57
CA PHE A 290 16.07 7.42 0.65
C PHE A 290 16.99 7.83 -0.49
N TYR A 291 18.24 8.19 -0.18
CA TYR A 291 19.22 8.56 -1.20
C TYR A 291 19.49 7.39 -2.16
N ARG A 292 19.64 6.16 -1.66
CA ARG A 292 19.82 4.97 -2.51
C ARG A 292 18.57 4.61 -3.31
N LYS A 293 17.37 4.80 -2.75
CA LYS A 293 16.11 4.48 -3.43
C LYS A 293 15.74 5.50 -4.51
N TYR A 294 15.93 6.78 -4.24
CA TYR A 294 15.41 7.87 -5.07
C TYR A 294 16.49 8.71 -5.76
N GLY A 295 17.78 8.45 -5.49
CA GLY A 295 18.90 9.28 -5.97
C GLY A 295 19.02 10.66 -5.30
N LEU A 296 17.99 11.08 -4.55
CA LEU A 296 17.93 12.35 -3.84
C LEU A 296 17.26 12.18 -2.47
N ARG A 297 17.49 13.13 -1.57
CA ARG A 297 16.84 13.20 -0.26
C ARG A 297 16.58 14.64 0.15
N ASP A 298 15.45 14.88 0.80
CA ASP A 298 15.25 16.13 1.52
C ASP A 298 15.95 16.04 2.89
N HIS A 299 17.12 16.66 2.98
CA HIS A 299 17.94 16.70 4.19
C HIS A 299 17.31 17.59 5.29
N ARG A 300 16.32 18.43 4.94
CA ARG A 300 15.64 19.32 5.89
C ARG A 300 14.64 18.48 6.70
N GLY A 301 15.08 18.06 7.89
CA GLY A 301 14.27 17.32 8.88
C GLY A 301 13.57 16.05 8.40
N GLY A 302 14.19 15.32 7.47
CA GLY A 302 13.78 13.96 7.05
C GLY A 302 12.69 13.90 5.97
N GLY A 303 12.28 15.05 5.40
CA GLY A 303 11.32 15.11 4.29
C GLY A 303 10.05 14.29 4.55
N ARG A 304 9.73 13.40 3.61
CA ARG A 304 8.54 12.53 3.67
C ARG A 304 8.60 11.44 4.74
N SER A 305 9.79 11.03 5.19
CA SER A 305 9.96 10.02 6.25
C SER A 305 9.81 10.57 7.67
N SER A 306 9.62 11.88 7.81
CA SER A 306 9.52 12.56 9.10
C SER A 306 8.27 12.16 9.86
N GLY A 307 8.37 12.10 11.19
CA GLY A 307 7.19 11.95 12.08
C GLY A 307 6.17 13.09 11.98
N ARG A 308 6.44 14.15 11.19
CA ARG A 308 5.43 15.16 10.84
C ARG A 308 4.27 14.54 10.04
N GLU A 309 4.56 13.60 9.14
CA GLU A 309 3.55 12.89 8.33
C GLU A 309 2.49 12.20 9.19
N THR A 310 2.84 11.72 10.39
CA THR A 310 1.88 11.01 11.24
C THR A 310 0.76 11.93 11.79
N ALA A 311 0.82 13.25 11.59
CA ALA A 311 -0.31 14.13 11.89
C ALA A 311 -1.47 13.87 10.91
N CYS A 312 -1.16 13.60 9.64
CA CYS A 312 -2.15 13.21 8.63
C CYS A 312 -2.84 11.89 8.99
N ARG A 313 -2.08 10.95 9.56
CA ARG A 313 -2.61 9.67 10.08
C ARG A 313 -3.57 9.89 11.24
N VAL A 314 -3.21 10.76 12.18
CA VAL A 314 -4.07 11.12 13.31
C VAL A 314 -5.33 11.85 12.84
N ALA A 315 -5.23 12.71 11.83
CA ALA A 315 -6.39 13.42 11.29
C ALA A 315 -7.45 12.45 10.72
N GLY A 316 -7.03 11.49 9.88
CA GLY A 316 -7.94 10.45 9.37
C GLY A 316 -8.40 9.47 10.46
N GLY A 317 -7.48 9.08 11.35
CA GLY A 317 -7.77 8.18 12.47
C GLY A 317 -8.76 8.75 13.48
N ALA A 318 -8.79 10.07 13.68
CA ALA A 318 -9.76 10.72 14.56
C ALA A 318 -11.21 10.47 14.09
N VAL A 319 -11.45 10.61 12.77
CA VAL A 319 -12.75 10.31 12.17
C VAL A 319 -13.06 8.81 12.31
N ALA A 320 -12.08 7.94 12.05
CA ALA A 320 -12.28 6.49 12.19
C ALA A 320 -12.60 6.09 13.65
N LYS A 321 -11.92 6.67 14.64
CA LYS A 321 -12.17 6.46 16.07
C LYS A 321 -13.58 6.89 16.46
N GLU A 322 -14.04 8.04 15.98
CA GLU A 322 -15.39 8.53 16.27
C GLU A 322 -16.48 7.58 15.72
N LEU A 323 -16.31 7.11 14.48
CA LEU A 323 -17.21 6.14 13.86
C LEU A 323 -17.25 4.82 14.61
N LEU A 324 -16.09 4.32 15.00
CA LEU A 324 -15.96 3.08 15.78
C LEU A 324 -16.54 3.22 17.19
N ALA A 325 -16.38 4.38 17.83
CA ALA A 325 -16.97 4.65 19.13
C ALA A 325 -18.51 4.56 19.11
N LYS A 326 -19.15 5.06 18.04
CA LYS A 326 -20.61 4.90 17.83
C LYS A 326 -21.03 3.45 17.66
N ARG A 327 -20.11 2.57 17.25
CA ARG A 327 -20.29 1.10 17.15
C ARG A 327 -19.90 0.35 18.44
N GLY A 328 -19.65 1.06 19.53
CA GLY A 328 -19.26 0.47 20.82
C GLY A 328 -17.79 0.04 20.91
N VAL A 329 -16.96 0.40 19.92
CA VAL A 329 -15.53 0.09 19.93
C VAL A 329 -14.75 1.17 20.68
N ARG A 330 -13.95 0.76 21.67
CA ARG A 330 -13.07 1.66 22.43
C ARG A 330 -11.61 1.29 22.17
N ILE A 331 -10.81 2.26 21.72
CA ILE A 331 -9.39 2.09 21.41
C ILE A 331 -8.57 2.90 22.39
N VAL A 332 -7.66 2.24 23.11
CA VAL A 332 -6.77 2.88 24.08
C VAL A 332 -5.34 2.38 23.86
N ALA A 333 -4.39 3.30 23.90
CA ALA A 333 -2.98 2.94 24.00
C ALA A 333 -2.29 3.67 25.15
N HIS A 334 -1.32 3.01 25.77
CA HIS A 334 -0.54 3.58 26.88
C HIS A 334 0.85 2.96 26.99
N THR A 335 1.77 3.70 27.58
CA THR A 335 3.14 3.26 27.79
C THR A 335 3.21 2.22 28.92
N VAL A 336 3.74 1.04 28.62
CA VAL A 336 3.92 -0.05 29.61
C VAL A 336 5.39 -0.27 29.98
N GLU A 337 6.32 0.16 29.14
CA GLU A 337 7.75 0.19 29.45
C GLU A 337 8.41 1.42 28.82
N LEU A 338 9.29 2.11 29.54
CA LEU A 338 10.08 3.21 29.01
C LEU A 338 11.43 3.26 29.69
N ALA A 339 12.51 3.36 28.91
CA ALA A 339 13.89 3.33 29.43
C ALA A 339 14.19 2.11 30.34
N GLY A 340 13.52 0.96 30.09
CA GLY A 340 13.65 -0.26 30.90
C GLY A 340 12.82 -0.29 32.19
N ILE A 341 12.09 0.79 32.50
CA ILE A 341 11.18 0.87 33.65
C ILE A 341 9.82 0.35 33.21
N ARG A 342 9.28 -0.63 33.93
CA ARG A 342 8.00 -1.30 33.60
C ARG A 342 6.87 -0.86 34.52
N ALA A 343 5.71 -0.56 33.94
CA ALA A 343 4.47 -0.40 34.68
C ALA A 343 4.09 -1.71 35.41
N GLN A 344 3.55 -1.59 36.62
CA GLN A 344 3.08 -2.71 37.44
C GLN A 344 1.57 -2.66 37.67
N THR A 345 0.97 -1.48 37.58
CA THR A 345 -0.47 -1.24 37.72
C THR A 345 -1.05 -0.61 36.44
N CYS A 346 -2.38 -0.56 36.34
CA CYS A 346 -3.06 0.04 35.20
C CYS A 346 -4.30 0.80 35.67
N ASP A 347 -4.23 2.12 35.63
CA ASP A 347 -5.33 3.06 35.81
C ASP A 347 -5.45 3.90 34.51
N TYR A 348 -6.56 3.73 33.79
CA TYR A 348 -6.76 4.41 32.51
C TYR A 348 -6.96 5.92 32.67
N ASP A 349 -7.44 6.38 33.82
CA ASP A 349 -7.82 7.78 34.03
C ASP A 349 -6.57 8.68 34.10
N VAL A 350 -5.41 8.11 34.45
CA VAL A 350 -4.17 8.87 34.58
C VAL A 350 -3.36 8.97 33.29
N ILE A 351 -3.71 8.25 32.22
CA ILE A 351 -2.92 8.17 30.96
C ILE A 351 -2.69 9.56 30.37
N GLU A 352 -3.73 10.39 30.26
CA GLU A 352 -3.60 11.75 29.69
C GLU A 352 -3.05 12.77 30.70
N SER A 353 -2.98 12.41 31.99
CA SER A 353 -2.56 13.33 33.06
C SER A 353 -1.05 13.42 33.25
N ASN A 354 -0.28 12.49 32.67
CA ASN A 354 1.16 12.42 32.84
C ASN A 354 1.91 12.47 31.49
N PRO A 355 3.14 13.00 31.46
CA PRO A 355 3.81 13.33 30.21
C PRO A 355 4.32 12.11 29.43
N VAL A 356 4.42 10.93 30.07
CA VAL A 356 4.84 9.68 29.44
C VAL A 356 3.68 8.79 29.01
N ARG A 357 2.43 9.19 29.27
CA ARG A 357 1.21 8.44 28.96
C ARG A 357 1.20 7.01 29.50
N CYS A 358 1.73 6.83 30.70
CA CYS A 358 1.73 5.55 31.41
C CYS A 358 0.47 5.44 32.28
N ALA A 359 -0.15 4.25 32.33
CA ALA A 359 -1.31 3.98 33.18
C ALA A 359 -0.93 3.69 34.65
N ASP A 360 0.36 3.69 34.99
CA ASP A 360 0.88 3.50 36.35
C ASP A 360 1.49 4.82 36.86
N PRO A 361 0.87 5.52 37.83
CA PRO A 361 1.36 6.80 38.32
C PRO A 361 2.78 6.77 38.91
N GLU A 362 3.16 5.67 39.56
CA GLU A 362 4.48 5.55 40.19
C GLU A 362 5.55 5.24 39.14
N ALA A 363 5.27 4.32 38.22
CA ALA A 363 6.16 4.08 37.09
C ALA A 363 6.27 5.32 36.19
N ALA A 364 5.19 6.10 36.01
CA ALA A 364 5.19 7.32 35.21
C ALA A 364 6.21 8.34 35.70
N LYS A 365 6.32 8.55 37.03
CA LYS A 365 7.31 9.45 37.64
C LYS A 365 8.73 8.97 37.36
N ALA A 366 9.01 7.69 37.59
CA ALA A 366 10.32 7.11 37.36
C ALA A 366 10.73 7.15 35.87
N MET A 367 9.77 6.87 34.97
CA MET A 367 9.95 6.99 33.52
C MET A 367 10.25 8.44 33.11
N GLU A 368 9.54 9.43 33.65
CA GLU A 368 9.80 10.84 33.39
C GLU A 368 11.21 11.25 33.81
N GLU A 369 11.64 10.86 35.02
CA GLU A 369 12.99 11.11 35.51
C GLU A 369 14.06 10.49 34.60
N ALA A 370 13.84 9.25 34.13
CA ALA A 370 14.75 8.58 33.20
C ALA A 370 14.84 9.31 31.84
N VAL A 371 13.74 9.84 31.30
CA VAL A 371 13.77 10.65 30.07
C VAL A 371 14.56 11.94 30.28
N LEU A 372 14.37 12.60 31.42
CA LEU A 372 15.09 13.83 31.75
C LEU A 372 16.59 13.58 31.95
N ALA A 373 16.97 12.44 32.54
CA ALA A 373 18.35 12.00 32.65
C ALA A 373 18.97 11.77 31.27
N ALA A 374 18.29 11.02 30.39
CA ALA A 374 18.77 10.80 29.01
C ALA A 374 18.96 12.12 28.25
N ARG A 375 18.03 13.07 28.39
CA ARG A 375 18.16 14.42 27.82
C ARG A 375 19.40 15.16 28.34
N LYS A 376 19.64 15.12 29.66
CA LYS A 376 20.82 15.75 30.29
C LYS A 376 22.12 15.14 29.76
N ASP A 377 22.10 13.85 29.48
CA ASP A 377 23.22 13.11 28.91
C ASP A 377 23.35 13.29 27.38
N CYS A 378 22.55 14.18 26.77
CA CYS A 378 22.51 14.39 25.33
C CYS A 378 22.13 13.13 24.52
N ASP A 379 21.36 12.22 25.13
CA ASP A 379 20.93 10.93 24.57
C ASP A 379 19.38 10.84 24.48
N SER A 380 18.88 9.66 24.10
CA SER A 380 17.46 9.35 24.02
C SER A 380 17.13 7.93 24.48
N VAL A 381 15.86 7.68 24.74
CA VAL A 381 15.33 6.38 25.19
C VAL A 381 14.11 5.95 24.37
N GLY A 382 13.88 4.64 24.31
CA GLY A 382 12.73 4.03 23.68
C GLY A 382 11.78 3.43 24.73
N GLY A 383 10.83 2.61 24.26
CA GLY A 383 9.85 1.98 25.12
C GLY A 383 8.88 1.04 24.40
N ILE A 384 7.90 0.56 25.15
CA ILE A 384 6.84 -0.34 24.71
C ILE A 384 5.49 0.33 25.02
N VAL A 385 4.63 0.41 24.00
CA VAL A 385 3.24 0.88 24.13
C VAL A 385 2.33 -0.34 24.04
N GLN A 386 1.38 -0.47 24.96
CA GLN A 386 0.28 -1.42 24.83
C GLN A 386 -0.89 -0.74 24.11
N LEU A 387 -1.46 -1.43 23.14
CA LEU A 387 -2.69 -1.08 22.43
C LEU A 387 -3.78 -2.08 22.82
N GLU A 388 -4.94 -1.57 23.16
CA GLU A 388 -6.12 -2.34 23.54
C GLU A 388 -7.32 -1.84 22.74
N ILE A 389 -7.99 -2.76 22.05
CA ILE A 389 -9.19 -2.50 21.24
C ILE A 389 -10.33 -3.33 21.81
N HIS A 390 -11.25 -2.67 22.52
CA HIS A 390 -12.41 -3.31 23.14
C HIS A 390 -13.64 -3.15 22.25
N GLY A 391 -14.61 -4.05 22.41
CA GLY A 391 -15.89 -3.99 21.68
C GLY A 391 -15.78 -4.42 20.21
N VAL A 392 -14.67 -5.03 19.80
CA VAL A 392 -14.54 -5.59 18.46
C VAL A 392 -15.39 -6.87 18.38
N PRO A 393 -16.41 -6.93 17.51
CA PRO A 393 -17.25 -8.11 17.36
C PRO A 393 -16.44 -9.31 16.81
N PRO A 394 -16.87 -10.55 17.08
CA PRO A 394 -16.29 -11.72 16.44
C PRO A 394 -16.51 -11.70 14.92
N GLY A 395 -15.48 -12.09 14.17
CA GLY A 395 -15.58 -12.26 12.71
C GLY A 395 -14.94 -11.17 11.84
N LEU A 396 -14.14 -10.25 12.40
CA LEU A 396 -13.33 -9.30 11.62
C LEU A 396 -11.98 -9.88 11.25
N GLY A 397 -11.58 -9.75 9.98
CA GLY A 397 -10.31 -10.26 9.44
C GLY A 397 -10.51 -11.42 8.46
N ASP A 398 -9.44 -11.80 7.77
CA ASP A 398 -9.43 -12.91 6.82
C ASP A 398 -8.55 -14.08 7.30
N PRO A 399 -8.73 -15.30 6.76
CA PRO A 399 -7.95 -16.46 7.20
C PRO A 399 -6.53 -16.56 6.60
N VAL A 400 -6.21 -15.80 5.53
CA VAL A 400 -4.94 -15.97 4.77
C VAL A 400 -4.10 -14.70 4.71
N PHE A 401 -4.31 -13.81 3.74
CA PHE A 401 -3.47 -12.62 3.52
C PHE A 401 -4.04 -11.33 4.14
N GLY A 402 -5.34 -11.31 4.44
CA GLY A 402 -6.02 -10.17 5.08
C GLY A 402 -6.24 -10.36 6.59
N LYS A 403 -5.46 -11.21 7.25
CA LYS A 403 -5.61 -11.47 8.69
C LYS A 403 -5.61 -10.18 9.51
N LEU A 404 -6.46 -10.12 10.52
CA LEU A 404 -6.62 -8.96 11.40
C LEU A 404 -5.30 -8.57 12.08
N ASP A 405 -4.57 -9.55 12.63
CA ASP A 405 -3.25 -9.34 13.23
C ASP A 405 -2.23 -8.82 12.22
N ALA A 406 -2.23 -9.34 10.98
CA ALA A 406 -1.35 -8.89 9.91
C ALA A 406 -1.69 -7.46 9.46
N ARG A 407 -2.97 -7.12 9.30
CA ARG A 407 -3.44 -5.78 8.90
C ARG A 407 -3.15 -4.74 9.98
N LEU A 408 -3.43 -5.04 11.25
CA LEU A 408 -3.10 -4.17 12.39
C LEU A 408 -1.59 -4.01 12.55
N THR A 409 -0.84 -5.11 12.48
CA THR A 409 0.62 -5.07 12.58
C THR A 409 1.21 -4.25 11.44
N SER A 410 0.73 -4.42 10.20
CA SER A 410 1.16 -3.61 9.06
C SER A 410 0.86 -2.12 9.29
N ALA A 411 -0.36 -1.78 9.71
CA ALA A 411 -0.75 -0.41 10.04
C ALA A 411 0.21 0.24 11.05
N ILE A 412 0.57 -0.47 12.11
CA ILE A 412 1.46 0.01 13.17
C ILE A 412 2.93 0.04 12.71
N MET A 413 3.41 -1.00 12.02
CA MET A 413 4.81 -1.11 11.55
C MET A 413 5.17 -0.08 10.48
N THR A 414 4.18 0.50 9.80
CA THR A 414 4.42 1.62 8.87
C THR A 414 4.79 2.94 9.59
N MET A 415 4.69 3.00 10.92
CA MET A 415 5.11 4.14 11.71
C MET A 415 6.64 4.21 11.82
N GLY A 416 7.19 5.42 11.78
CA GLY A 416 8.60 5.64 12.07
C GLY A 416 8.97 5.13 13.47
N ALA A 417 10.18 4.55 13.59
CA ALA A 417 10.77 4.03 14.83
C ALA A 417 10.10 2.81 15.48
N VAL A 418 8.98 2.30 14.97
CA VAL A 418 8.48 0.99 15.41
C VAL A 418 9.38 -0.12 14.88
N LYS A 419 9.80 -1.04 15.77
CA LYS A 419 10.73 -2.14 15.43
C LYS A 419 10.21 -3.53 15.77
N GLY A 420 9.09 -3.63 16.46
CA GLY A 420 8.45 -4.91 16.78
C GLY A 420 7.02 -4.69 17.23
N VAL A 421 6.18 -5.69 16.94
CA VAL A 421 4.78 -5.75 17.35
C VAL A 421 4.50 -7.16 17.84
N GLU A 422 3.84 -7.26 18.98
CA GLU A 422 3.35 -8.51 19.56
C GLU A 422 1.82 -8.48 19.61
N VAL A 423 1.18 -9.64 19.45
CA VAL A 423 -0.27 -9.84 19.61
C VAL A 423 -0.50 -10.76 20.81
N GLY A 424 -1.42 -10.38 21.70
CA GLY A 424 -1.67 -11.07 22.96
C GLY A 424 -0.40 -11.21 23.81
N LEU A 425 -0.15 -12.42 24.30
CA LEU A 425 1.07 -12.75 25.03
C LEU A 425 2.35 -12.71 24.18
N GLY A 426 2.24 -12.58 22.84
CA GLY A 426 3.37 -12.29 21.97
C GLY A 426 4.45 -13.36 22.03
N PHE A 427 5.72 -12.92 22.17
CA PHE A 427 6.87 -13.81 22.27
C PHE A 427 6.84 -14.72 23.52
N ALA A 428 6.01 -14.42 24.53
CA ALA A 428 5.85 -15.32 25.67
C ALA A 428 5.18 -16.65 25.27
N LEU A 429 4.29 -16.65 24.28
CA LEU A 429 3.63 -17.87 23.77
C LEU A 429 4.64 -18.91 23.28
N ALA A 430 5.76 -18.47 22.70
CA ALA A 430 6.81 -19.38 22.20
C ALA A 430 7.51 -20.19 23.29
N ARG A 431 7.29 -19.84 24.57
CA ARG A 431 7.85 -20.53 25.74
C ARG A 431 6.83 -21.42 26.46
N MET A 432 5.58 -21.40 26.01
CA MET A 432 4.46 -22.12 26.64
C MET A 432 4.18 -23.44 25.92
N ARG A 433 3.60 -24.41 26.64
CA ARG A 433 2.99 -25.59 26.03
C ARG A 433 1.58 -25.26 25.55
N GLY A 434 1.07 -26.02 24.59
CA GLY A 434 -0.31 -25.86 24.09
C GLY A 434 -1.38 -25.89 25.19
N SER A 435 -1.19 -26.72 26.22
CA SER A 435 -2.10 -26.79 27.38
C SER A 435 -2.14 -25.52 28.23
N GLU A 436 -1.13 -24.65 28.12
CA GLU A 436 -1.01 -23.39 28.84
C GLU A 436 -1.41 -22.21 27.95
N SER A 437 -1.10 -22.27 26.65
CA SER A 437 -1.33 -21.18 25.70
C SER A 437 -2.76 -21.13 25.17
N ASN A 438 -3.41 -22.28 24.99
CA ASN A 438 -4.73 -22.34 24.37
C ASN A 438 -5.77 -21.65 25.27
N ASP A 439 -6.61 -20.80 24.66
CA ASP A 439 -7.71 -20.14 25.36
C ASP A 439 -8.97 -21.02 25.34
N PRO A 440 -9.37 -21.64 26.47
CA PRO A 440 -10.54 -22.51 26.49
C PRO A 440 -11.83 -21.67 26.49
N MET A 441 -12.93 -22.28 26.04
CA MET A 441 -14.26 -21.66 26.05
C MET A 441 -15.17 -22.35 27.07
N ALA A 442 -15.97 -21.56 27.78
CA ALA A 442 -17.00 -22.04 28.68
C ALA A 442 -18.20 -21.06 28.68
N GLY A 443 -19.43 -21.57 28.71
CA GLY A 443 -20.62 -20.72 28.74
C GLY A 443 -20.80 -19.80 27.52
N GLY A 444 -20.18 -20.12 26.38
CA GLY A 444 -20.26 -19.32 25.15
C GLY A 444 -19.22 -18.20 25.03
N THR A 445 -18.29 -18.07 25.97
CA THR A 445 -17.20 -17.07 25.94
C THR A 445 -15.83 -17.70 26.14
N PHE A 446 -14.76 -16.97 25.83
CA PHE A 446 -13.41 -17.39 26.18
C PHE A 446 -13.14 -17.19 27.68
N VAL A 447 -12.40 -18.13 28.27
CA VAL A 447 -12.02 -18.11 29.70
C VAL A 447 -10.72 -17.32 29.92
N SER A 448 -9.87 -17.25 28.89
CA SER A 448 -8.62 -16.49 28.87
C SER A 448 -8.43 -15.81 27.50
N ASN A 449 -7.47 -14.88 27.42
CA ASN A 449 -7.20 -14.11 26.20
C ASN A 449 -5.69 -14.07 25.87
N ASN A 450 -5.02 -15.23 25.92
CA ASN A 450 -3.61 -15.37 25.58
C ASN A 450 -3.34 -15.02 24.11
N CYS A 451 -4.29 -15.32 23.23
CA CYS A 451 -4.26 -14.97 21.80
C CYS A 451 -4.45 -13.47 21.51
N GLY A 452 -4.83 -12.66 22.52
CA GLY A 452 -5.01 -11.22 22.37
C GLY A 452 -6.12 -10.84 21.40
N GLY A 453 -7.25 -11.55 21.47
CA GLY A 453 -8.49 -11.25 20.76
C GLY A 453 -8.54 -11.77 19.34
N ILE A 454 -7.47 -12.41 18.83
CA ILE A 454 -7.34 -12.82 17.43
C ILE A 454 -6.95 -14.30 17.34
N LEU A 455 -7.77 -15.10 16.65
CA LEU A 455 -7.51 -16.51 16.40
C LEU A 455 -7.68 -16.83 14.92
N GLY A 456 -6.72 -17.52 14.31
CA GLY A 456 -6.76 -17.81 12.87
C GLY A 456 -6.73 -16.56 11.97
N GLY A 457 -6.35 -15.40 12.52
CA GLY A 457 -6.40 -14.12 11.83
C GLY A 457 -7.75 -13.40 11.89
N ILE A 458 -8.68 -13.88 12.72
CA ILE A 458 -10.04 -13.34 12.84
C ILE A 458 -10.31 -12.96 14.30
N SER A 459 -11.03 -11.86 14.52
CA SER A 459 -11.42 -11.43 15.88
C SER A 459 -12.33 -12.45 16.55
N THR A 460 -12.08 -12.66 17.84
CA THR A 460 -12.81 -13.62 18.70
C THR A 460 -13.98 -12.99 19.45
N GLY A 461 -14.04 -11.66 19.51
CA GLY A 461 -14.95 -10.91 20.39
C GLY A 461 -14.28 -10.41 21.68
N GLU A 462 -13.19 -11.06 22.09
CA GLU A 462 -12.37 -10.60 23.22
C GLU A 462 -11.55 -9.35 22.85
N PRO A 463 -11.09 -8.55 23.82
CA PRO A 463 -10.25 -7.39 23.56
C PRO A 463 -9.03 -7.76 22.71
N VAL A 464 -8.78 -6.98 21.66
CA VAL A 464 -7.55 -7.11 20.88
C VAL A 464 -6.43 -6.43 21.65
N ILE A 465 -5.38 -7.20 21.98
CA ILE A 465 -4.24 -6.71 22.77
C ILE A 465 -2.98 -6.80 21.93
N MET A 466 -2.26 -5.68 21.81
CA MET A 466 -0.99 -5.63 21.10
C MET A 466 0.06 -4.85 21.89
N ARG A 467 1.34 -5.19 21.74
CA ARG A 467 2.47 -4.43 22.29
C ARG A 467 3.37 -3.96 21.16
N VAL A 468 3.75 -2.69 21.21
CA VAL A 468 4.46 -1.99 20.14
C VAL A 468 5.81 -1.50 20.67
N ALA A 469 6.89 -2.06 20.15
CA ALA A 469 8.24 -1.67 20.51
C ALA A 469 8.72 -0.47 19.67
N VAL A 470 8.98 0.65 20.34
CA VAL A 470 9.45 1.89 19.73
C VAL A 470 10.90 2.12 20.12
N LYS A 471 11.80 2.19 19.12
CA LYS A 471 13.23 2.42 19.37
C LYS A 471 13.49 3.85 19.91
N PRO A 472 14.65 4.09 20.56
CA PRO A 472 15.10 5.43 20.92
C PRO A 472 15.15 6.38 19.71
N THR A 473 14.98 7.68 19.98
CA THR A 473 15.06 8.73 18.95
C THR A 473 16.47 8.81 18.34
N SER A 474 16.59 8.64 17.03
CA SER A 474 17.91 8.59 16.40
C SER A 474 18.72 9.91 16.46
N SER A 475 18.05 11.06 16.54
CA SER A 475 18.72 12.36 16.61
C SER A 475 19.14 12.69 18.04
N ILE A 476 20.44 12.52 18.33
CA ILE A 476 21.05 12.83 19.63
C ILE A 476 22.25 13.77 19.46
N ALA A 477 22.60 14.49 20.54
CA ALA A 477 23.69 15.46 20.54
C ALA A 477 25.05 14.85 20.93
N LYS A 478 25.10 13.54 21.19
CA LYS A 478 26.36 12.78 21.27
C LYS A 478 26.99 12.61 19.88
N PRO A 479 28.34 12.67 19.76
CA PRO A 479 29.02 12.36 18.51
C PRO A 479 28.77 10.91 18.08
N GLN A 480 28.47 10.72 16.80
CA GLN A 480 28.23 9.42 16.18
C GLN A 480 29.06 9.28 14.91
N ARG A 481 29.58 8.08 14.64
CA ARG A 481 30.26 7.76 13.37
C ARG A 481 29.24 7.52 12.27
N THR A 482 29.54 7.97 11.05
CA THR A 482 28.70 7.74 9.88
C THR A 482 29.48 7.95 8.58
N LEU A 483 28.79 7.88 7.44
CA LEU A 483 29.32 8.17 6.11
C LEU A 483 28.69 9.43 5.52
N ASP A 484 29.45 10.11 4.68
CA ASP A 484 28.93 11.13 3.76
C ASP A 484 28.45 10.52 2.42
N VAL A 485 27.90 11.37 1.55
CA VAL A 485 27.40 10.96 0.21
C VAL A 485 28.50 10.45 -0.72
N SER A 486 29.76 10.82 -0.50
CA SER A 486 30.91 10.32 -1.25
C SER A 486 31.36 8.93 -0.78
N GLY A 487 30.89 8.49 0.38
CA GLY A 487 31.26 7.24 1.03
C GLY A 487 32.45 7.37 1.99
N ALA A 488 32.86 8.60 2.34
CA ALA A 488 33.93 8.82 3.30
C ALA A 488 33.41 8.76 4.75
N ASP A 489 34.24 8.21 5.64
CA ASP A 489 33.98 8.19 7.09
C ASP A 489 33.96 9.61 7.67
N CYS A 490 32.92 9.93 8.42
CA CYS A 490 32.80 11.19 9.13
C CYS A 490 32.15 11.02 10.51
N THR A 491 32.14 12.10 11.30
CA THR A 491 31.47 12.15 12.61
C THR A 491 30.42 13.25 12.60
N ILE A 492 29.24 12.93 13.11
CA ILE A 492 28.11 13.84 13.18
C ILE A 492 27.70 14.09 14.64
N LYS A 493 27.32 15.34 14.94
CA LYS A 493 26.58 15.72 16.14
C LYS A 493 25.32 16.44 15.69
N VAL A 494 24.15 15.87 15.96
CA VAL A 494 22.89 16.51 15.54
C VAL A 494 22.56 17.61 16.53
N LYS A 495 22.72 18.87 16.11
CA LYS A 495 22.35 20.05 16.90
C LYS A 495 20.82 20.26 16.86
N GLY A 496 20.28 20.97 17.84
CA GLY A 496 18.87 21.38 17.86
C GLY A 496 17.98 20.64 18.86
N ARG A 497 16.66 20.88 18.76
CA ARG A 497 15.63 20.41 19.69
C ARG A 497 15.05 19.07 19.22
N HIS A 498 15.62 17.96 19.72
CA HIS A 498 15.12 16.61 19.43
C HIS A 498 14.33 16.05 20.61
N ASP A 499 13.43 15.12 20.31
CA ASP A 499 12.67 14.37 21.31
C ASP A 499 13.63 13.42 22.05
N PRO A 500 13.84 13.54 23.38
CA PRO A 500 14.59 12.54 24.14
C PRO A 500 13.83 11.21 24.24
N CYS A 501 12.50 11.24 24.03
CA CYS A 501 11.66 10.06 23.89
C CYS A 501 10.45 10.38 22.99
N ILE A 502 10.24 9.58 21.96
CA ILE A 502 9.08 9.71 21.04
C ILE A 502 7.89 8.84 21.43
N VAL A 503 8.04 7.94 22.41
CA VAL A 503 7.01 6.99 22.85
C VAL A 503 5.68 7.68 23.17
N PRO A 504 5.63 8.79 23.93
CA PRO A 504 4.35 9.43 24.26
C PRO A 504 3.62 9.98 23.02
N ARG A 505 4.37 10.42 22.01
CA ARG A 505 3.80 10.92 20.75
C ARG A 505 3.34 9.79 19.83
N ALA A 506 3.87 8.58 20.02
CA ALA A 506 3.46 7.40 19.26
C ALA A 506 2.08 6.90 19.68
N VAL A 507 1.69 7.05 20.96
CA VAL A 507 0.41 6.60 21.52
C VAL A 507 -0.81 7.01 20.67
N PRO A 508 -1.11 8.31 20.44
CA PRO A 508 -2.26 8.71 19.63
C PRO A 508 -2.16 8.26 18.16
N VAL A 509 -0.95 8.08 17.63
CA VAL A 509 -0.74 7.59 16.26
C VAL A 509 -1.07 6.08 16.17
N ILE A 510 -0.68 5.29 17.17
CA ILE A 510 -0.99 3.87 17.27
C ILE A 510 -2.51 3.67 17.34
N GLU A 511 -3.20 4.42 18.19
CA GLU A 511 -4.67 4.38 18.28
C GLU A 511 -5.32 4.72 16.93
N SER A 512 -4.82 5.76 16.26
CA SER A 512 -5.33 6.21 14.96
C SER A 512 -5.14 5.17 13.86
N MET A 513 -3.95 4.54 13.78
CA MET A 513 -3.68 3.50 12.79
C MET A 513 -4.49 2.23 13.07
N ALA A 514 -4.70 1.89 14.34
CA ALA A 514 -5.58 0.79 14.73
C ALA A 514 -7.04 1.08 14.32
N ALA A 515 -7.53 2.29 14.57
CA ALA A 515 -8.87 2.71 14.17
C ALA A 515 -9.10 2.61 12.67
N LEU A 516 -8.14 3.10 11.86
CA LEU A 516 -8.21 3.01 10.40
C LEU A 516 -8.30 1.55 9.94
N ALA A 517 -7.46 0.67 10.49
CA ALA A 517 -7.45 -0.75 10.14
C ALA A 517 -8.75 -1.46 10.54
N ILE A 518 -9.25 -1.22 11.76
CA ILE A 518 -10.50 -1.82 12.24
C ILE A 518 -11.69 -1.34 11.42
N LEU A 519 -11.78 -0.04 11.12
CA LEU A 519 -12.90 0.50 10.36
C LEU A 519 -12.91 -0.06 8.92
N ASP A 520 -11.75 -0.16 8.28
CA ASP A 520 -11.62 -0.76 6.94
C ASP A 520 -12.09 -2.22 6.93
N LEU A 521 -11.56 -3.05 7.84
CA LEU A 521 -11.96 -4.45 7.98
C LEU A 521 -13.44 -4.62 8.34
N TRP A 522 -13.99 -3.68 9.12
CA TRP A 522 -15.42 -3.68 9.43
C TRP A 522 -16.27 -3.47 8.19
N GLU A 523 -15.93 -2.51 7.34
CA GLU A 523 -16.67 -2.28 6.10
C GLU A 523 -16.50 -3.45 5.11
N VAL A 524 -15.33 -4.11 5.09
CA VAL A 524 -15.13 -5.33 4.29
C VAL A 524 -16.10 -6.42 4.77
N GLN A 525 -16.09 -6.70 6.07
CA GLN A 525 -16.91 -7.75 6.65
C GLN A 525 -18.41 -7.48 6.50
N ALA A 526 -18.85 -6.23 6.71
CA ALA A 526 -20.24 -5.84 6.53
C ALA A 526 -20.72 -6.03 5.08
N ARG A 527 -19.84 -5.90 4.08
CA ARG A 527 -20.17 -6.17 2.67
C ARG A 527 -20.20 -7.66 2.35
N LEU A 528 -19.28 -8.44 2.92
CA LEU A 528 -19.27 -9.89 2.77
C LEU A 528 -20.49 -10.54 3.44
N ARG A 529 -20.91 -10.00 4.60
CA ARG A 529 -22.06 -10.48 5.37
C ARG A 529 -22.93 -9.30 5.84
N PRO A 530 -23.87 -8.82 5.01
CA PRO A 530 -24.75 -7.70 5.36
C PRO A 530 -25.57 -7.90 6.64
N GLU A 531 -25.95 -9.13 6.95
CA GLU A 531 -26.65 -9.47 8.21
C GLU A 531 -25.77 -9.27 9.44
N TRP A 532 -24.49 -9.63 9.34
CA TRP A 532 -23.50 -9.36 10.39
C TRP A 532 -23.34 -7.85 10.56
N GLY A 533 -23.25 -7.09 9.46
CA GLY A 533 -23.18 -5.63 9.51
C GLY A 533 -24.37 -5.03 10.28
N ARG A 534 -25.60 -5.40 9.91
CA ARG A 534 -26.82 -4.94 10.59
C ARG A 534 -26.84 -5.29 12.09
N GLN A 535 -26.36 -6.47 12.47
CA GLN A 535 -26.30 -6.90 13.87
C GLN A 535 -25.42 -5.99 14.74
N TRP A 536 -24.33 -5.45 14.17
CA TRP A 536 -23.33 -4.69 14.92
C TRP A 536 -23.33 -3.19 14.60
N GLU A 537 -24.09 -2.74 13.60
CA GLU A 537 -24.38 -1.32 13.33
C GLU A 537 -25.56 -0.79 14.15
N SER A 538 -26.49 -1.65 14.58
CA SER A 538 -27.79 -1.26 15.19
C SER A 538 -27.73 -0.74 16.63
N ALA A 539 -26.57 -0.48 17.21
CA ALA A 539 -26.46 0.09 18.55
C ALA A 539 -26.69 1.62 18.59
N SER A 540 -26.74 2.29 17.43
CA SER A 540 -26.91 3.75 17.33
C SER A 540 -28.12 4.21 16.48
N GLU A 541 -28.97 3.30 16.01
CA GLU A 541 -30.14 3.60 15.16
C GLU A 541 -31.49 3.12 15.75
N ALA A 542 -31.52 2.74 17.04
CA ALA A 542 -32.75 2.39 17.77
C ALA A 542 -33.14 3.47 18.79
#